data_AF-A0A1S9AW08-F1
#
_entry.id   AF-A0A1S9AW08-F1
#
_cell.length_a   1.000
_cell.length_b   1.000
_cell.length_c   1.000
_cell.angle_alpha   90.00
_cell.angle_beta   90.00
_cell.angle_gamma   90.00
#
_symmetry.space_group_name_H-M   'P 1'
#
loop_
_entity.id
_entity.type
_entity.pdbx_description
1 polymer ?
#
loop_
_entity_poly.entity_id
_entity_poly.type
_entity_poly.pdbx_seq_one_letter_code
_entity_poly.pdbx_strand_id
1 'polypeptide(L)'
;MPRLLCFVLLCFLGFGAARAQQFAMPQASPHAVVTQTIGLTDVTVDYHTPGVKNRKVWGQLVPYEQVWRAGANENTLITFSDSVRIGGKAVPAGKYSVYVLPSADHDWQFILNKVTTHWGSEGYDPKDDLIRVPVLPEQAPMHETLNYWFSDVRQSAARLNLSWEEKTISVLIRTNVNAKVLASMKAAVEKAPADPQLLAQAADYLIQNQIEAELALKYINRAIELNDSYTNNWLKARLMAQKEDYLSAIESARRAIKLGDKDDDTFKHQLPGMKLALTQWQSKAY
;
A
#
# COMPACT_ATOMS: atom_id res chain seq x y z
N MET A 1 -29.98 94.39 -2.66
CA MET A 1 -28.55 94.38 -2.29
C MET A 1 -28.29 93.19 -1.35
N PRO A 2 -27.11 92.56 -1.41
CA PRO A 2 -26.84 91.11 -1.37
C PRO A 2 -26.93 90.50 0.05
N ARG A 3 -26.99 89.19 0.31
CA ARG A 3 -26.01 88.09 0.06
C ARG A 3 -26.72 86.75 0.33
N LEU A 4 -26.75 85.80 -0.61
CA LEU A 4 -25.82 84.66 -0.76
C LEU A 4 -25.59 83.82 0.51
N LEU A 5 -26.22 82.65 0.60
CA LEU A 5 -25.60 81.47 1.22
C LEU A 5 -26.10 80.18 0.53
N CYS A 6 -25.18 79.52 -0.16
CA CYS A 6 -25.32 78.19 -0.74
C CYS A 6 -25.36 77.13 0.37
N PHE A 7 -26.26 76.16 0.26
CA PHE A 7 -26.07 74.84 0.87
C PHE A 7 -26.49 73.78 -0.16
N VAL A 8 -25.49 73.19 -0.82
CA VAL A 8 -25.65 72.03 -1.69
C VAL A 8 -25.60 70.80 -0.80
N LEU A 9 -26.74 70.12 -0.62
CA LEU A 9 -26.79 68.81 0.02
C LEU A 9 -26.77 67.74 -1.09
N LEU A 10 -25.60 67.14 -1.29
CA LEU A 10 -25.36 66.06 -2.25
C LEU A 10 -25.85 64.74 -1.63
N CYS A 11 -27.01 64.23 -2.03
CA CYS A 11 -27.46 62.89 -1.68
C CYS A 11 -26.70 61.85 -2.51
N PHE A 12 -25.69 61.22 -1.91
CA PHE A 12 -25.03 60.02 -2.45
C PHE A 12 -26.00 58.85 -2.41
N LEU A 13 -26.58 58.49 -3.57
CA LEU A 13 -27.28 57.22 -3.79
C LEU A 13 -26.25 56.09 -3.81
N GLY A 14 -26.03 55.47 -2.65
CA GLY A 14 -25.28 54.23 -2.55
C GLY A 14 -26.07 53.09 -3.19
N PHE A 15 -25.74 52.72 -4.43
CA PHE A 15 -26.11 51.43 -5.02
C PHE A 15 -25.33 50.33 -4.29
N GLY A 16 -25.87 49.86 -3.16
CA GLY A 16 -25.45 48.63 -2.54
C GLY A 16 -25.85 47.46 -3.44
N ALA A 17 -24.91 46.89 -4.18
CA ALA A 17 -25.10 45.61 -4.83
C ALA A 17 -25.36 44.55 -3.74
N ALA A 18 -26.63 44.18 -3.55
CA ALA A 18 -27.00 43.03 -2.75
C ALA A 18 -26.41 41.79 -3.43
N ARG A 19 -25.22 41.37 -2.96
CA ARG A 19 -24.73 40.02 -3.22
C ARG A 19 -25.71 39.09 -2.52
N ALA A 20 -26.60 38.46 -3.28
CA ALA A 20 -27.38 37.35 -2.80
C ALA A 20 -26.37 36.29 -2.30
N GLN A 21 -26.30 36.11 -0.98
CA GLN A 21 -25.59 34.98 -0.38
C GLN A 21 -26.31 33.71 -0.87
N GLN A 22 -25.73 33.01 -1.84
CA GLN A 22 -26.20 31.68 -2.21
C GLN A 22 -26.03 30.79 -0.98
N PHE A 23 -27.16 30.31 -0.44
CA PHE A 23 -27.15 29.31 0.62
C PHE A 23 -26.52 28.03 0.09
N ALA A 24 -25.55 27.48 0.84
CA ALA A 24 -24.93 26.21 0.48
C ALA A 24 -25.93 25.06 0.71
N MET A 25 -26.25 24.32 -0.34
CA MET A 25 -27.09 23.12 -0.26
C MET A 25 -26.20 21.88 -0.09
N PRO A 26 -26.61 20.89 0.74
CA PRO A 26 -25.90 19.62 0.81
C PRO A 26 -25.84 18.94 -0.55
N GLN A 27 -24.66 18.43 -0.92
CA GLN A 27 -24.48 17.72 -2.17
C GLN A 27 -25.23 16.37 -2.13
N ALA A 28 -25.90 16.00 -3.22
CA ALA A 28 -26.70 14.77 -3.29
C ALA A 28 -25.88 13.48 -3.12
N SER A 29 -24.58 13.55 -3.38
CA SER A 29 -23.57 12.51 -3.16
C SER A 29 -22.39 13.17 -2.46
N PRO A 30 -22.33 13.13 -1.11
CA PRO A 30 -21.26 13.75 -0.34
C PRO A 30 -19.88 13.16 -0.67
N HIS A 31 -18.85 14.00 -0.53
CA HIS A 31 -17.45 13.63 -0.65
C HIS A 31 -17.01 12.72 0.51
N ALA A 32 -16.17 11.74 0.21
CA ALA A 32 -15.59 10.82 1.18
C ALA A 32 -14.15 10.46 0.78
N VAL A 33 -13.32 10.18 1.79
CA VAL A 33 -11.94 9.73 1.60
C VAL A 33 -11.68 8.55 2.53
N VAL A 34 -11.01 7.52 2.01
CA VAL A 34 -10.49 6.41 2.82
C VAL A 34 -9.00 6.23 2.54
N THR A 35 -8.20 6.09 3.60
CA THR A 35 -6.76 5.88 3.51
C THR A 35 -6.35 4.65 4.30
N GLN A 36 -5.44 3.84 3.76
CA GLN A 36 -4.84 2.70 4.44
C GLN A 36 -3.35 2.61 4.11
N THR A 37 -2.52 2.45 5.15
CA THR A 37 -1.12 2.08 4.98
C THR A 37 -1.01 0.56 4.83
N ILE A 38 -0.38 0.09 3.75
CA ILE A 38 -0.12 -1.32 3.47
C ILE A 38 1.40 -1.53 3.45
N GLY A 39 1.96 -2.06 4.54
CA GLY A 39 3.40 -2.09 4.75
C GLY A 39 3.96 -0.69 4.95
N LEU A 40 4.61 -0.14 3.92
CA LEU A 40 5.20 1.22 3.92
C LEU A 40 4.61 2.12 2.84
N THR A 41 3.41 1.79 2.33
CA THR A 41 2.77 2.49 1.22
C THR A 41 1.37 2.91 1.62
N ASP A 42 1.09 4.20 1.53
CA ASP A 42 -0.23 4.76 1.75
C ASP A 42 -1.05 4.64 0.47
N VAL A 43 -2.27 4.13 0.62
CA VAL A 43 -3.26 4.04 -0.44
C VAL A 43 -4.46 4.88 -0.04
N THR A 44 -4.76 5.93 -0.80
CA THR A 44 -5.88 6.83 -0.55
C THR A 44 -6.88 6.75 -1.70
N VAL A 45 -8.16 6.56 -1.38
CA VAL A 45 -9.27 6.65 -2.34
C VAL A 45 -10.11 7.88 -1.98
N ASP A 46 -10.21 8.80 -2.93
CA ASP A 46 -10.97 10.04 -2.87
C ASP A 46 -12.17 9.92 -3.83
N TYR A 47 -13.39 10.02 -3.30
CA TYR A 47 -14.60 9.65 -4.04
C TYR A 47 -15.83 10.39 -3.53
N HIS A 48 -16.94 10.23 -4.26
CA HIS A 48 -18.27 10.64 -3.82
C HIS A 48 -19.18 9.43 -3.65
N THR A 49 -20.10 9.53 -2.69
CA THR A 49 -20.94 8.43 -2.19
C THR A 49 -22.37 8.49 -2.75
N PRO A 50 -22.66 7.99 -3.97
CA PRO A 50 -24.04 7.92 -4.45
C PRO A 50 -24.89 6.97 -3.59
N GLY A 51 -26.13 7.37 -3.35
CA GLY A 51 -27.15 6.52 -2.71
C GLY A 51 -27.94 5.71 -3.74
N VAL A 52 -28.49 4.55 -3.36
CA VAL A 52 -29.39 3.75 -4.20
C VAL A 52 -30.69 4.53 -4.45
N LYS A 53 -31.31 5.05 -3.38
CA LYS A 53 -32.53 5.89 -3.42
C LYS A 53 -33.70 5.22 -4.16
N ASN A 54 -33.97 3.95 -3.86
CA ASN A 54 -35.02 3.13 -4.49
C ASN A 54 -34.88 2.97 -6.02
N ARG A 55 -33.69 3.17 -6.58
CA ARG A 55 -33.39 2.94 -8.00
C ARG A 55 -32.71 1.60 -8.19
N LYS A 56 -32.94 0.95 -9.34
CA LYS A 56 -32.12 -0.19 -9.73
C LYS A 56 -30.72 0.30 -10.11
N VAL A 57 -29.69 -0.18 -9.42
CA VAL A 57 -28.32 0.29 -9.67
C VAL A 57 -27.76 -0.37 -10.91
N TRP A 58 -27.58 -1.69 -10.88
CA TRP A 58 -26.88 -2.41 -11.95
C TRP A 58 -27.78 -2.73 -13.14
N GLY A 59 -27.28 -2.43 -14.34
CA GLY A 59 -28.01 -2.54 -15.60
C GLY A 59 -28.99 -1.39 -15.87
N GLN A 60 -29.06 -0.38 -14.99
CA GLN A 60 -29.84 0.85 -15.24
C GLN A 60 -29.02 2.09 -14.90
N LEU A 61 -28.91 2.46 -13.62
CA LEU A 61 -28.13 3.62 -13.20
C LEU A 61 -26.65 3.48 -13.57
N VAL A 62 -26.13 2.26 -13.43
CA VAL A 62 -24.84 1.82 -13.96
C VAL A 62 -25.13 0.79 -15.04
N PRO A 63 -25.14 1.18 -16.33
CA PRO A 63 -25.37 0.26 -17.43
C PRO A 63 -24.23 -0.77 -17.51
N TYR A 64 -24.59 -2.02 -17.84
CA TYR A 64 -23.59 -3.01 -18.19
C TYR A 64 -22.91 -2.66 -19.52
N GLU A 65 -21.69 -3.16 -19.69
CA GLU A 65 -20.82 -2.93 -20.86
C GLU A 65 -20.45 -1.45 -21.10
N GLN A 66 -20.65 -0.59 -20.09
CA GLN A 66 -20.26 0.82 -20.13
C GLN A 66 -19.33 1.18 -18.98
N VAL A 67 -18.30 1.97 -19.27
CA VAL A 67 -17.32 2.41 -18.28
C VAL A 67 -17.97 3.38 -17.30
N TRP A 68 -17.92 3.05 -16.03
CA TRP A 68 -18.44 3.84 -14.93
C TRP A 68 -17.30 4.32 -14.03
N ARG A 69 -17.35 5.60 -13.65
CA ARG A 69 -16.39 6.29 -12.76
C ARG A 69 -16.27 5.75 -11.33
N ALA A 70 -16.98 4.67 -11.01
CA ALA A 70 -16.95 4.03 -9.70
C ALA A 70 -17.29 4.98 -8.51
N GLY A 71 -18.15 5.97 -8.76
CA GLY A 71 -18.48 7.06 -7.84
C GLY A 71 -19.52 8.02 -8.42
N ALA A 72 -19.58 9.24 -7.88
CA ALA A 72 -20.44 10.33 -8.34
C ALA A 72 -19.65 11.62 -8.61
N ASN A 73 -20.24 12.57 -9.37
CA ASN A 73 -19.61 13.85 -9.75
C ASN A 73 -18.28 13.66 -10.49
N GLU A 74 -17.17 14.18 -9.95
CA GLU A 74 -15.81 13.95 -10.41
C GLU A 74 -15.45 12.46 -10.39
N ASN A 75 -14.41 12.11 -11.14
CA ASN A 75 -13.80 10.79 -11.10
C ASN A 75 -13.37 10.38 -9.67
N THR A 76 -13.61 9.12 -9.31
CA THR A 76 -12.96 8.55 -8.13
C THR A 76 -11.46 8.48 -8.39
N LEU A 77 -10.67 8.97 -7.45
CA LEU A 77 -9.22 9.01 -7.53
C LEU A 77 -8.61 8.03 -6.54
N ILE A 78 -7.63 7.27 -6.98
CA ILE A 78 -6.77 6.46 -6.11
C ILE A 78 -5.34 6.97 -6.19
N THR A 79 -4.73 7.16 -5.03
CA THR A 79 -3.34 7.62 -4.91
C THR A 79 -2.53 6.56 -4.18
N PHE A 80 -1.37 6.21 -4.74
CA PHE A 80 -0.38 5.35 -4.12
C PHE A 80 0.87 6.18 -3.81
N SER A 81 1.31 6.17 -2.56
CA SER A 81 2.57 6.84 -2.18
C SER A 81 3.79 6.18 -2.85
N ASP A 82 3.66 4.93 -3.29
CA ASP A 82 4.73 4.12 -3.88
C ASP A 82 4.19 3.13 -4.90
N SER A 83 5.10 2.49 -5.64
CA SER A 83 4.71 1.45 -6.58
C SER A 83 4.06 0.25 -5.88
N VAL A 84 2.95 -0.21 -6.43
CA VAL A 84 2.21 -1.40 -5.99
C VAL A 84 2.07 -2.43 -7.11
N ARG A 85 1.52 -3.59 -6.81
CA ARG A 85 1.06 -4.56 -7.80
C ARG A 85 -0.42 -4.85 -7.63
N ILE A 86 -1.15 -4.78 -8.73
CA ILE A 86 -2.60 -5.04 -8.81
C ILE A 86 -2.84 -6.01 -9.97
N GLY A 87 -3.55 -7.11 -9.73
CA GLY A 87 -3.80 -8.14 -10.74
C GLY A 87 -2.53 -8.65 -11.43
N GLY A 88 -1.42 -8.76 -10.68
CA GLY A 88 -0.12 -9.17 -11.20
C GLY A 88 0.65 -8.10 -11.99
N LYS A 89 0.07 -6.94 -12.28
CA LYS A 89 0.70 -5.82 -13.02
C LYS A 89 1.34 -4.83 -12.05
N ALA A 90 2.47 -4.23 -12.43
CA ALA A 90 3.11 -3.17 -11.67
C ALA A 90 2.39 -1.83 -11.92
N VAL A 91 2.12 -1.10 -10.85
CA VAL A 91 1.49 0.23 -10.87
C VAL A 91 2.47 1.18 -10.19
N PRO A 92 3.03 2.17 -10.91
CA PRO A 92 3.93 3.15 -10.29
C PRO A 92 3.24 3.96 -9.18
N ALA A 93 4.07 4.62 -8.35
CA ALA A 93 3.57 5.63 -7.43
C ALA A 93 2.88 6.74 -8.23
N GLY A 94 1.78 7.28 -7.70
CA GLY A 94 1.04 8.32 -8.39
C GLY A 94 -0.44 8.31 -8.08
N LYS A 95 -1.15 9.19 -8.79
CA LYS A 95 -2.59 9.38 -8.70
C LYS A 95 -3.24 8.94 -10.01
N TYR A 96 -4.33 8.19 -9.91
CA TYR A 96 -5.03 7.59 -11.04
C TYR A 96 -6.53 7.71 -10.86
N SER A 97 -7.27 7.78 -11.97
CA SER A 97 -8.72 7.61 -11.94
C SER A 97 -9.09 6.14 -11.81
N VAL A 98 -10.10 5.85 -11.01
CA VAL A 98 -10.73 4.53 -10.90
C VAL A 98 -11.94 4.48 -11.81
N TYR A 99 -11.97 3.47 -12.66
CA TYR A 99 -13.14 3.11 -13.44
C TYR A 99 -13.48 1.63 -13.25
N VAL A 100 -14.74 1.30 -13.44
CA VAL A 100 -15.25 -0.06 -13.48
C VAL A 100 -16.02 -0.24 -14.78
N LEU A 101 -15.74 -1.32 -15.50
CA LEU A 101 -16.56 -1.79 -16.61
C LEU A 101 -17.33 -3.02 -16.13
N PRO A 102 -18.60 -2.86 -15.73
CA PRO A 102 -19.42 -3.96 -15.27
C PRO A 102 -19.95 -4.75 -16.47
N SER A 103 -20.09 -6.06 -16.30
CA SER A 103 -20.65 -6.96 -17.29
C SER A 103 -21.80 -7.77 -16.68
N ALA A 104 -22.75 -8.16 -17.54
CA ALA A 104 -23.86 -9.04 -17.15
C ALA A 104 -23.44 -10.52 -17.14
N ASP A 105 -22.50 -10.90 -18.00
CA ASP A 105 -22.18 -12.30 -18.31
C ASP A 105 -20.74 -12.70 -17.95
N HIS A 106 -19.89 -11.73 -17.60
CA HIS A 106 -18.46 -11.92 -17.34
C HIS A 106 -17.98 -11.19 -16.09
N ASP A 107 -16.74 -11.48 -15.70
CA ASP A 107 -16.02 -10.70 -14.69
C ASP A 107 -15.98 -9.23 -15.09
N TRP A 108 -16.23 -8.36 -14.13
CA TRP A 108 -16.10 -6.92 -14.31
C TRP A 108 -14.63 -6.56 -14.47
N GLN A 109 -14.35 -5.41 -15.08
CA GLN A 109 -12.98 -4.89 -15.14
C GLN A 109 -12.84 -3.72 -14.18
N PHE A 110 -11.90 -3.85 -13.23
CA PHE A 110 -11.37 -2.71 -12.51
C PHE A 110 -10.26 -2.07 -13.34
N ILE A 111 -10.32 -0.75 -13.47
CA ILE A 111 -9.49 0.02 -14.39
C ILE A 111 -8.83 1.15 -13.63
N LEU A 112 -7.52 1.30 -13.81
CA LEU A 112 -6.80 2.52 -13.45
C LEU A 112 -6.46 3.28 -14.71
N ASN A 113 -6.82 4.56 -14.76
CA ASN A 113 -6.58 5.44 -15.90
C ASN A 113 -5.68 6.62 -15.50
N LYS A 114 -4.79 7.02 -16.42
CA LYS A 114 -3.76 8.04 -16.20
C LYS A 114 -4.32 9.47 -16.16
N VAL A 115 -5.48 9.73 -16.74
CA VAL A 115 -6.11 11.06 -16.74
C VAL A 115 -6.94 11.22 -15.48
N THR A 116 -6.60 12.20 -14.64
CA THR A 116 -7.19 12.41 -13.31
C THR A 116 -8.15 13.58 -13.22
N THR A 117 -8.54 14.18 -14.35
CA THR A 117 -9.30 15.45 -14.38
C THR A 117 -10.68 15.32 -15.03
N HIS A 118 -11.15 14.10 -15.28
CA HIS A 118 -12.44 13.89 -15.94
C HIS A 118 -13.62 14.19 -15.01
N TRP A 119 -14.66 14.82 -15.57
CA TRP A 119 -15.97 14.87 -14.95
C TRP A 119 -16.70 13.55 -15.24
N GLY A 120 -16.52 12.61 -14.31
CA GLY A 120 -17.04 11.28 -14.43
C GLY A 120 -16.41 10.44 -15.54
N SER A 121 -17.23 9.90 -16.46
CA SER A 121 -16.75 9.07 -17.58
C SER A 121 -16.65 9.83 -18.90
N GLU A 122 -16.98 11.12 -18.92
CA GLU A 122 -16.85 11.96 -20.12
C GLU A 122 -15.37 12.14 -20.47
N GLY A 123 -15.04 11.99 -21.76
CA GLY A 123 -13.65 12.07 -22.22
C GLY A 123 -12.82 10.82 -21.97
N TYR A 124 -13.40 9.74 -21.45
CA TYR A 124 -12.71 8.47 -21.26
C TYR A 124 -12.17 7.89 -22.58
N ASP A 125 -10.86 7.66 -22.65
CA ASP A 125 -10.19 6.92 -23.73
C ASP A 125 -9.47 5.69 -23.14
N PRO A 126 -9.77 4.45 -23.61
CA PRO A 126 -9.05 3.23 -23.23
C PRO A 126 -7.52 3.29 -23.38
N LYS A 127 -6.97 4.16 -24.26
CA LYS A 127 -5.52 4.32 -24.44
C LYS A 127 -4.83 4.94 -23.22
N ASP A 128 -5.60 5.65 -22.40
CA ASP A 128 -5.11 6.24 -21.16
C ASP A 128 -5.19 5.28 -19.97
N ASP A 129 -5.73 4.07 -20.17
CA ASP A 129 -5.71 3.04 -19.15
C ASP A 129 -4.26 2.63 -18.85
N LEU A 130 -3.91 2.63 -17.57
CA LEU A 130 -2.68 2.06 -17.07
C LEU A 130 -2.82 0.53 -16.95
N ILE A 131 -3.91 0.08 -16.33
CA ILE A 131 -4.23 -1.33 -16.16
C ILE A 131 -5.74 -1.57 -16.26
N ARG A 132 -6.08 -2.76 -16.75
CA ARG A 132 -7.37 -3.42 -16.56
C ARG A 132 -7.13 -4.76 -15.88
N VAL A 133 -7.90 -5.05 -14.85
CA VAL A 133 -7.82 -6.32 -14.11
C VAL A 133 -9.23 -6.88 -13.90
N PRO A 134 -9.44 -8.19 -14.13
CA PRO A 134 -10.72 -8.81 -13.86
C PRO A 134 -11.01 -8.79 -12.36
N VAL A 135 -12.25 -8.48 -12.00
CA VAL A 135 -12.79 -8.56 -10.64
C VAL A 135 -14.16 -9.22 -10.70
N LEU A 136 -14.35 -10.21 -9.85
CA LEU A 136 -15.64 -10.88 -9.72
C LEU A 136 -16.54 -10.08 -8.76
N PRO A 137 -17.72 -9.62 -9.19
CA PRO A 137 -18.70 -9.05 -8.27
C PRO A 137 -19.28 -10.16 -7.39
N GLU A 138 -19.17 -9.99 -6.09
CA GLU A 138 -19.72 -10.88 -5.08
C GLU A 138 -21.05 -10.31 -4.55
N GLN A 139 -21.98 -11.20 -4.21
CA GLN A 139 -23.21 -10.80 -3.52
C GLN A 139 -22.85 -10.30 -2.12
N ALA A 140 -23.43 -9.17 -1.72
CA ALA A 140 -23.23 -8.54 -0.42
C ALA A 140 -24.57 -8.16 0.21
N PRO A 141 -24.61 -7.92 1.54
CA PRO A 141 -25.74 -7.23 2.16
C PRO A 141 -26.01 -5.89 1.48
N MET A 142 -27.25 -5.39 1.58
CA MET A 142 -27.63 -4.12 0.99
C MET A 142 -26.83 -2.93 1.56
N HIS A 143 -26.12 -2.22 0.70
CA HIS A 143 -25.42 -0.96 0.97
C HIS A 143 -26.16 0.21 0.30
N GLU A 144 -26.89 1.01 1.08
CA GLU A 144 -27.63 2.16 0.55
C GLU A 144 -26.70 3.20 -0.09
N THR A 145 -25.51 3.39 0.46
CA THR A 145 -24.50 4.31 -0.08
C THR A 145 -23.29 3.54 -0.57
N LEU A 146 -22.77 3.91 -1.74
CA LEU A 146 -21.49 3.40 -2.22
C LEU A 146 -20.39 3.71 -1.20
N ASN A 147 -19.62 2.70 -0.83
CA ASN A 147 -18.51 2.85 0.11
C ASN A 147 -17.25 2.09 -0.36
N TYR A 148 -16.10 2.74 -0.19
CA TYR A 148 -14.80 2.10 -0.29
C TYR A 148 -14.25 1.76 1.10
N TRP A 149 -13.61 0.61 1.21
CA TRP A 149 -13.02 0.15 2.46
C TRP A 149 -11.90 -0.88 2.21
N PHE A 150 -11.03 -1.05 3.21
CA PHE A 150 -9.93 -2.01 3.13
C PHE A 150 -10.20 -3.24 4.01
N SER A 151 -9.87 -4.42 3.49
CA SER A 151 -9.94 -5.70 4.22
C SER A 151 -8.65 -6.49 4.06
N ASP A 152 -8.51 -7.56 4.87
CA ASP A 152 -7.38 -8.49 4.82
C ASP A 152 -6.01 -7.79 4.85
N VAL A 153 -5.87 -6.75 5.68
CA VAL A 153 -4.63 -5.99 5.78
C VAL A 153 -3.53 -6.86 6.40
N ARG A 154 -2.47 -7.06 5.63
CA ARG A 154 -1.26 -7.83 5.97
C ARG A 154 -0.03 -6.95 5.79
N GLN A 155 1.14 -7.47 6.16
CA GLN A 155 2.41 -6.74 6.08
C GLN A 155 2.71 -6.16 4.69
N SER A 156 2.32 -6.83 3.60
CA SER A 156 2.63 -6.41 2.22
C SER A 156 1.44 -6.47 1.27
N ALA A 157 0.21 -6.59 1.79
CA ALA A 157 -0.98 -6.68 0.97
C ALA A 157 -2.24 -6.25 1.73
N ALA A 158 -3.23 -5.74 1.01
CA ALA A 158 -4.61 -5.58 1.49
C ALA A 158 -5.57 -5.65 0.29
N ARG A 159 -6.86 -5.86 0.56
CA ARG A 159 -7.91 -5.76 -0.47
C ARG A 159 -8.58 -4.40 -0.36
N LEU A 160 -8.66 -3.69 -1.48
CA LEU A 160 -9.55 -2.55 -1.64
C LEU A 160 -10.91 -3.07 -2.12
N ASN A 161 -11.96 -2.70 -1.39
CA ASN A 161 -13.32 -3.13 -1.68
C ASN A 161 -14.16 -1.92 -2.07
N LEU A 162 -15.03 -2.10 -3.07
CA LEU A 162 -16.11 -1.19 -3.43
C LEU A 162 -17.42 -1.94 -3.21
N SER A 163 -18.24 -1.45 -2.30
CA SER A 163 -19.56 -2.01 -1.99
C SER A 163 -20.65 -1.00 -2.34
N TRP A 164 -21.69 -1.41 -3.07
CA TRP A 164 -22.87 -0.59 -3.34
C TRP A 164 -24.07 -1.46 -3.75
N GLU A 165 -25.26 -1.12 -3.23
CA GLU A 165 -26.44 -1.97 -3.33
C GLU A 165 -26.09 -3.38 -2.80
N GLU A 166 -26.36 -4.45 -3.53
CA GLU A 166 -26.09 -5.82 -3.07
C GLU A 166 -24.83 -6.42 -3.69
N LYS A 167 -23.89 -5.59 -4.17
CA LYS A 167 -22.65 -6.05 -4.80
C LYS A 167 -21.41 -5.48 -4.13
N THR A 168 -20.39 -6.31 -4.05
CA THR A 168 -19.02 -5.90 -3.70
C THR A 168 -18.03 -6.40 -4.75
N ILE A 169 -17.10 -5.55 -5.17
CA ILE A 169 -15.90 -5.97 -5.91
C ILE A 169 -14.67 -5.74 -5.04
N SER A 170 -13.70 -6.65 -5.14
CA SER A 170 -12.47 -6.61 -4.33
C SER A 170 -11.22 -6.69 -5.19
N VAL A 171 -10.31 -5.74 -5.00
CA VAL A 171 -9.02 -5.66 -5.70
C VAL A 171 -7.89 -5.90 -4.71
N LEU A 172 -7.08 -6.94 -4.94
CA LEU A 172 -5.90 -7.20 -4.12
C LEU A 172 -4.74 -6.29 -4.52
N ILE A 173 -4.32 -5.44 -3.59
CA ILE A 173 -3.17 -4.56 -3.71
C ILE A 173 -2.00 -5.20 -2.96
N ARG A 174 -0.87 -5.40 -3.63
CA ARG A 174 0.38 -5.86 -3.01
C ARG A 174 1.42 -4.75 -3.07
N THR A 175 2.16 -4.55 -1.99
CA THR A 175 3.22 -3.55 -1.90
C THR A 175 4.59 -4.21 -1.93
N ASN A 176 5.59 -3.48 -2.43
CA ASN A 176 6.95 -3.98 -2.52
C ASN A 176 7.77 -3.63 -1.27
N VAL A 177 7.32 -4.13 -0.12
CA VAL A 177 7.96 -3.85 1.19
C VAL A 177 9.43 -4.24 1.16
N ASN A 178 9.75 -5.42 0.60
CA ASN A 178 11.10 -5.95 0.57
C ASN A 178 12.06 -5.06 -0.25
N ALA A 179 11.65 -4.56 -1.42
CA ALA A 179 12.52 -3.67 -2.19
C ALA A 179 12.80 -2.34 -1.48
N LYS A 180 11.80 -1.80 -0.76
CA LYS A 180 11.99 -0.58 0.05
C LYS A 180 12.95 -0.79 1.20
N VAL A 181 12.72 -1.85 1.98
CA VAL A 181 13.59 -2.17 3.11
C VAL A 181 15.00 -2.45 2.59
N LEU A 182 15.14 -3.17 1.48
CA LEU A 182 16.44 -3.40 0.83
C LEU A 182 17.14 -2.11 0.41
N ALA A 183 16.42 -1.15 -0.19
CA ALA A 183 16.99 0.13 -0.60
C ALA A 183 17.42 0.97 0.61
N SER A 184 16.56 1.09 1.62
CA SER A 184 16.85 1.80 2.86
C SER A 184 18.01 1.16 3.63
N MET A 185 18.03 -0.16 3.71
CA MET A 185 19.10 -0.95 4.31
C MET A 185 20.43 -0.73 3.59
N LYS A 186 20.46 -0.81 2.25
CA LYS A 186 21.68 -0.54 1.46
C LYS A 186 22.22 0.86 1.72
N ALA A 187 21.36 1.87 1.74
CA ALA A 187 21.75 3.25 2.06
C ALA A 187 22.24 3.42 3.50
N ALA A 188 21.65 2.72 4.47
CA ALA A 188 22.10 2.75 5.86
C ALA A 188 23.49 2.09 6.02
N VAL A 189 23.69 0.92 5.42
CA VAL A 189 24.98 0.21 5.45
C VAL A 189 26.08 1.00 4.73
N GLU A 190 25.76 1.72 3.65
CA GLU A 190 26.72 2.60 2.97
C GLU A 190 27.18 3.75 3.87
N LYS A 191 26.29 4.30 4.71
CA LYS A 191 26.62 5.36 5.67
C LYS A 191 27.41 4.85 6.88
N ALA A 192 27.16 3.62 7.31
CA ALA A 192 27.79 3.01 8.48
C ALA A 192 28.32 1.58 8.18
N PRO A 193 29.31 1.43 7.28
CA PRO A 193 29.77 0.12 6.80
C PRO A 193 30.57 -0.69 7.83
N ALA A 194 30.90 -0.08 8.97
CA ALA A 194 31.64 -0.69 10.06
C ALA A 194 30.78 -0.89 11.33
N ASP A 195 29.46 -0.74 11.24
CA ASP A 195 28.54 -1.04 12.34
C ASP A 195 28.13 -2.53 12.31
N PRO A 196 28.65 -3.38 13.22
CA PRO A 196 28.35 -4.80 13.23
C PRO A 196 26.87 -5.10 13.53
N GLN A 197 26.20 -4.26 14.33
CA GLN A 197 24.80 -4.45 14.69
C GLN A 197 23.88 -4.15 13.50
N LEU A 198 24.16 -3.08 12.77
CA LEU A 198 23.45 -2.74 11.54
C LEU A 198 23.62 -3.83 10.47
N LEU A 199 24.85 -4.33 10.27
CA LEU A 199 25.13 -5.40 9.31
C LEU A 199 24.44 -6.71 9.69
N ALA A 200 24.43 -7.07 10.97
CA ALA A 200 23.73 -8.26 11.46
C ALA A 200 22.21 -8.14 11.29
N GLN A 201 21.62 -6.97 11.60
CA GLN A 201 20.19 -6.71 11.38
C GLN A 201 19.83 -6.76 9.89
N ALA A 202 20.67 -6.20 9.03
CA ALA A 202 20.53 -6.25 7.60
C ALA A 202 20.51 -7.71 7.11
N ALA A 203 21.50 -8.51 7.52
CA ALA A 203 21.57 -9.93 7.16
C ALA A 203 20.36 -10.72 7.67
N ASP A 204 19.93 -10.54 8.93
CA ASP A 204 18.79 -11.26 9.49
C ASP A 204 17.49 -10.94 8.74
N TYR A 205 17.24 -9.67 8.37
CA TYR A 205 16.07 -9.33 7.55
C TYR A 205 16.08 -10.06 6.21
N LEU A 206 17.23 -10.12 5.53
CA LEU A 206 17.37 -10.81 4.25
C LEU A 206 17.16 -12.34 4.39
N ILE A 207 17.68 -12.94 5.47
CA ILE A 207 17.48 -14.36 5.80
C ILE A 207 16.00 -14.66 6.08
N GLN A 208 15.35 -13.88 6.96
CA GLN A 208 13.95 -14.10 7.35
C GLN A 208 13.00 -14.00 6.16
N ASN A 209 13.25 -13.07 5.24
CA ASN A 209 12.43 -12.85 4.05
C ASN A 209 12.87 -13.68 2.84
N GLN A 210 13.94 -14.48 2.98
CA GLN A 210 14.50 -15.33 1.94
C GLN A 210 14.85 -14.58 0.63
N ILE A 211 15.43 -13.40 0.76
CA ILE A 211 15.80 -12.52 -0.36
C ILE A 211 17.30 -12.20 -0.32
N GLU A 212 17.90 -12.01 -1.49
CA GLU A 212 19.28 -11.51 -1.62
C GLU A 212 20.31 -12.30 -0.78
N ALA A 213 20.28 -13.63 -0.86
CA ALA A 213 21.10 -14.51 -0.01
C ALA A 213 22.60 -14.22 -0.09
N GLU A 214 23.13 -13.80 -1.24
CA GLU A 214 24.53 -13.39 -1.40
C GLU A 214 24.84 -12.08 -0.65
N LEU A 215 23.90 -11.13 -0.66
CA LEU A 215 24.06 -9.89 0.09
C LEU A 215 23.97 -10.15 1.61
N ALA A 216 23.06 -11.05 2.02
CA ALA A 216 22.98 -11.51 3.41
C ALA A 216 24.31 -12.13 3.85
N LEU A 217 24.93 -12.95 3.00
CA LEU A 217 26.23 -13.58 3.27
C LEU A 217 27.34 -12.53 3.37
N LYS A 218 27.36 -11.55 2.46
CA LYS A 218 28.30 -10.42 2.50
C LYS A 218 28.19 -9.65 3.83
N TYR A 219 26.98 -9.28 4.23
CA TYR A 219 26.77 -8.50 5.46
C TYR A 219 27.09 -9.30 6.71
N ILE A 220 26.68 -10.57 6.80
CA ILE A 220 26.95 -11.36 8.01
C ILE A 220 28.43 -11.70 8.15
N ASN A 221 29.14 -11.98 7.06
CA ASN A 221 30.60 -12.18 7.11
C ASN A 221 31.29 -10.92 7.62
N ARG A 222 30.90 -9.73 7.11
CA ARG A 222 31.46 -8.46 7.59
C ARG A 222 31.12 -8.18 9.06
N ALA A 223 29.90 -8.51 9.50
CA ALA A 223 29.52 -8.38 10.91
C ALA A 223 30.37 -9.28 11.82
N ILE A 224 30.65 -10.52 11.40
CA ILE A 224 31.52 -11.47 12.14
C ILE A 224 32.96 -10.96 12.20
N GLU A 225 33.50 -10.41 11.11
CA GLU A 225 34.85 -9.81 11.10
C GLU A 225 34.98 -8.66 12.11
N LEU A 226 33.93 -7.86 12.27
CA LEU A 226 33.89 -6.71 13.19
C LEU A 226 33.57 -7.12 14.62
N ASN A 227 32.72 -8.13 14.80
CA ASN A 227 32.29 -8.65 16.09
C ASN A 227 31.91 -10.14 15.97
N ASP A 228 32.85 -11.02 16.35
CA ASP A 228 32.67 -12.46 16.33
C ASP A 228 31.84 -12.92 17.54
N SER A 229 30.51 -12.85 17.39
CA SER A 229 29.54 -13.19 18.43
C SER A 229 28.79 -14.50 18.14
N TYR A 230 28.20 -15.10 19.17
CA TYR A 230 27.35 -16.28 18.97
C TYR A 230 26.14 -15.98 18.07
N THR A 231 25.55 -14.79 18.20
CA THR A 231 24.38 -14.37 17.41
C THR A 231 24.72 -14.24 15.93
N ASN A 232 25.87 -13.63 15.60
CA ASN A 232 26.28 -13.46 14.21
C ASN A 232 26.62 -14.79 13.54
N ASN A 233 27.33 -15.66 14.24
CA ASN A 233 27.63 -17.02 13.74
C ASN A 233 26.36 -17.86 13.60
N TRP A 234 25.39 -17.69 14.49
CA TRP A 234 24.10 -18.38 14.40
C TRP A 234 23.29 -17.92 13.19
N LEU A 235 23.27 -16.62 12.89
CA LEU A 235 22.65 -16.08 11.68
C LEU A 235 23.32 -16.63 10.42
N LYS A 236 24.66 -16.68 10.36
CA LYS A 236 25.38 -17.29 9.24
C LYS A 236 25.03 -18.78 9.10
N ALA A 237 24.95 -19.52 10.20
CA ALA A 237 24.55 -20.93 10.17
C ALA A 237 23.16 -21.14 9.54
N ARG A 238 22.18 -20.33 9.95
CA ARG A 238 20.82 -20.34 9.39
C ARG A 238 20.81 -20.03 7.89
N LEU A 239 21.58 -19.02 7.45
CA LEU A 239 21.71 -18.66 6.04
C LEU A 239 22.31 -19.82 5.22
N MET A 240 23.40 -20.43 5.69
CA MET A 240 24.03 -21.53 4.97
C MET A 240 23.10 -22.76 4.88
N ALA A 241 22.37 -23.06 5.95
CA ALA A 241 21.38 -24.14 5.95
C ALA A 241 20.23 -23.86 4.97
N GLN A 242 19.77 -22.61 4.85
CA GLN A 242 18.76 -22.21 3.87
C GLN A 242 19.26 -22.34 2.42
N LYS A 243 20.56 -22.15 2.19
CA LYS A 243 21.23 -22.41 0.91
C LYS A 243 21.55 -23.89 0.68
N GLU A 244 21.12 -24.77 1.59
CA GLU A 244 21.43 -26.20 1.59
C GLU A 244 22.94 -26.54 1.69
N ASP A 245 23.78 -25.56 2.02
CA ASP A 245 25.18 -25.77 2.37
C ASP A 245 25.29 -26.17 3.84
N TYR A 246 24.94 -27.41 4.10
CA TYR A 246 24.88 -27.96 5.46
C TYR A 246 26.26 -28.07 6.11
N LEU A 247 27.35 -28.24 5.34
CA LEU A 247 28.70 -28.29 5.89
C LEU A 247 29.09 -26.92 6.49
N SER A 248 28.93 -25.84 5.73
CA SER A 248 29.20 -24.48 6.21
C SER A 248 28.23 -24.07 7.33
N ALA A 249 26.98 -24.55 7.29
CA ALA A 249 26.01 -24.34 8.36
C ALA A 249 26.47 -24.97 9.68
N ILE A 250 26.93 -26.22 9.64
CA ILE A 250 27.45 -26.96 10.80
C ILE A 250 28.67 -26.26 11.40
N GLU A 251 29.61 -25.80 10.56
CA GLU A 251 30.79 -25.07 11.01
C GLU A 251 30.40 -23.79 11.78
N SER A 252 29.56 -22.97 11.15
CA SER A 252 29.09 -21.70 11.74
C SER A 252 28.27 -21.95 13.02
N ALA A 253 27.43 -22.98 13.05
CA ALA A 253 26.63 -23.36 14.22
C ALA A 253 27.49 -23.80 15.40
N ARG A 254 28.55 -24.58 15.14
CA ARG A 254 29.51 -24.99 16.17
C ARG A 254 30.26 -23.78 16.73
N ARG A 255 30.66 -22.83 15.87
CA ARG A 255 31.27 -21.56 16.32
C ARG A 255 30.31 -20.78 17.20
N ALA A 256 29.04 -20.66 16.80
CA ALA A 256 28.01 -19.99 17.58
C ALA A 256 27.86 -20.61 18.98
N ILE A 257 27.64 -21.92 19.06
CA ILE A 257 27.48 -22.62 20.35
C ILE A 257 28.73 -22.49 21.24
N LYS A 258 29.92 -22.46 20.65
CA LYS A 258 31.18 -22.29 21.39
C LYS A 258 31.33 -20.88 21.98
N LEU A 259 30.85 -19.86 21.28
CA LEU A 259 30.95 -18.45 21.69
C LEU A 259 29.87 -18.01 22.69
N GLY A 260 28.76 -18.74 22.78
CA GLY A 260 27.66 -18.36 23.66
C GLY A 260 28.03 -18.46 25.14
N ASP A 261 27.67 -17.43 25.89
CA ASP A 261 27.83 -17.41 27.34
C ASP A 261 26.75 -18.28 27.99
N LYS A 262 27.18 -19.30 28.72
CA LYS A 262 26.26 -20.23 29.40
C LYS A 262 25.54 -19.60 30.56
N ASP A 263 25.97 -18.44 31.03
CA ASP A 263 25.31 -17.69 32.09
C ASP A 263 24.29 -16.67 31.54
N ASP A 264 24.36 -16.33 30.24
CA ASP A 264 23.36 -15.51 29.54
C ASP A 264 22.04 -16.26 29.34
N ASP A 265 20.97 -15.75 29.93
CA ASP A 265 19.65 -16.39 29.89
C ASP A 265 19.07 -16.46 28.47
N THR A 266 19.42 -15.49 27.61
CA THR A 266 18.99 -15.48 26.20
C THR A 266 19.62 -16.67 25.46
N PHE A 267 20.93 -16.85 25.60
CA PHE A 267 21.63 -18.00 25.02
C PHE A 267 21.16 -19.33 25.60
N LYS A 268 20.95 -19.43 26.93
CA LYS A 268 20.41 -20.65 27.56
C LYS A 268 19.09 -21.07 26.93
N HIS A 269 18.19 -20.12 26.67
CA HIS A 269 16.89 -20.39 26.05
C HIS A 269 17.03 -20.83 24.58
N GLN A 270 18.00 -20.29 23.83
CA GLN A 270 18.20 -20.63 22.41
C GLN A 270 18.99 -21.94 22.21
N LEU A 271 19.88 -22.29 23.14
CA LEU A 271 20.84 -23.38 23.01
C LEU A 271 20.20 -24.75 22.67
N PRO A 272 19.06 -25.17 23.28
CA PRO A 272 18.40 -26.42 22.88
C PRO A 272 17.99 -26.44 21.40
N GLY A 273 17.42 -25.33 20.91
CA GLY A 273 17.04 -25.18 19.51
C GLY A 273 18.25 -25.20 18.57
N MET A 274 19.35 -24.55 18.98
CA MET A 274 20.61 -24.58 18.22
C MET A 274 21.19 -25.99 18.11
N LYS A 275 21.17 -26.76 19.21
CA LYS A 275 21.64 -28.16 19.21
C LYS A 275 20.77 -29.06 18.33
N LEU A 276 19.44 -28.88 18.39
CA LEU A 276 18.51 -29.64 17.56
C LEU A 276 18.77 -29.39 16.06
N ALA A 277 18.87 -28.12 15.67
CA ALA A 277 19.17 -27.74 14.29
C ALA A 277 20.53 -28.25 13.84
N LEU A 278 21.57 -28.21 14.70
CA LEU A 278 22.87 -28.79 14.40
C LEU A 278 22.79 -30.28 14.09
N THR A 279 22.04 -31.06 14.88
CA THR A 279 21.82 -32.49 14.62
C THR A 279 21.08 -32.72 13.30
N GLN A 280 20.05 -31.92 13.01
CA GLN A 280 19.29 -32.00 11.76
C GLN A 280 20.15 -31.67 10.53
N TRP A 281 21.04 -30.67 10.64
CA TRP A 281 21.95 -30.32 9.55
C TRP A 281 23.03 -31.39 9.37
N GLN A 282 23.51 -32.00 10.45
CA GLN A 282 24.44 -33.14 10.37
C GLN A 282 23.83 -34.32 9.63
N SER A 283 22.58 -34.69 9.92
CA SER A 283 21.90 -35.79 9.21
C SER A 283 21.57 -35.50 7.74
N LYS A 284 21.68 -34.24 7.30
CA LYS A 284 21.49 -33.86 5.89
C LYS A 284 22.81 -33.72 5.14
N ALA A 285 23.91 -33.50 5.85
CA ALA A 285 25.25 -33.37 5.28
C ALA A 285 25.92 -34.74 5.04
N TYR A 286 25.54 -35.75 5.82
CA TYR A 286 26.07 -37.12 5.82
C TYR A 286 24.94 -38.13 5.74
#